data_AF-A0A655JEC0-F1
#
_entry.id   AF-A0A655JEC0-F1
#
_cell.length_a   1.000
_cell.length_b   1.000
_cell.length_c   1.000
_cell.angle_alpha   90.00
_cell.angle_beta   90.00
_cell.angle_gamma   90.00
#
_symmetry.space_group_name_H-M   'P 1'
#
loop_
_entity.id
_entity.type
_entity.pdbx_description
1 polymer ?
#
loop_
_entity_poly.entity_id
_entity_poly.type
_entity_poly.pdbx_seq_one_letter_code
_entity_poly.pdbx_strand_id
1 'polypeptide(L)'
;MRIHYRSGTRIPTGATIEASTPDGAPVHFDVESKLAVPTHVGGGYGGDSDWSHGMWKGEKFVERRTYDMTDPTIIARAGFGVIDHVGRALCRDGDGNPVQGWGLFEHGALGRHDPSGFADWSTLAP
;
A
#
# COMPACT_ATOMS: atom_id res chain seq x y z
N MET A 1 8.20 -8.50 9.32
CA MET A 1 8.02 -7.75 8.05
C MET A 1 8.49 -6.32 8.24
N ARG A 2 9.22 -5.78 7.26
CA ARG A 2 9.70 -4.40 7.22
C ARG A 2 9.28 -3.77 5.90
N ILE A 3 8.62 -2.61 5.97
CA ILE A 3 8.24 -1.83 4.78
C ILE A 3 9.35 -0.84 4.46
N HIS A 4 9.63 -0.69 3.17
CA HIS A 4 10.52 0.32 2.63
C HIS A 4 9.68 1.45 2.06
N TYR A 5 9.99 2.69 2.39
CA TYR A 5 9.22 3.85 1.97
C TYR A 5 10.05 4.78 1.10
N ARG A 6 9.38 5.54 0.25
CA ARG A 6 9.99 6.66 -0.45
C ARG A 6 10.17 7.81 0.55
N SER A 7 11.39 8.33 0.64
CA SER A 7 11.74 9.51 1.45
C SER A 7 10.75 10.66 1.22
N GLY A 8 10.38 11.34 2.31
CA GLY A 8 9.41 12.42 2.31
C GLY A 8 7.97 11.98 2.07
N THR A 9 7.66 10.68 2.13
CA THR A 9 6.29 10.17 1.94
C THR A 9 5.98 9.01 2.89
N ARG A 10 4.74 8.52 2.84
CA ARG A 10 4.33 7.21 3.39
C ARG A 10 4.02 6.19 2.28
N ILE A 11 4.54 6.41 1.08
CA ILE A 11 4.31 5.53 -0.08
C ILE A 11 5.35 4.42 -0.04
N PRO A 12 4.96 3.14 -0.01
CA PRO A 12 5.90 2.04 0.05
C PRO A 12 6.56 1.82 -1.32
N THR A 13 7.87 1.60 -1.30
CA THR A 13 8.67 1.16 -2.46
C THR A 13 8.87 -0.35 -2.48
N GLY A 14 8.60 -1.02 -1.36
CA GLY A 14 8.68 -2.47 -1.26
C GLY A 14 8.57 -2.95 0.19
N ALA A 15 8.84 -4.23 0.40
CA ALA A 15 8.90 -4.82 1.72
C ALA A 15 9.93 -5.96 1.78
N THR A 16 10.46 -6.21 2.98
CA THR A 16 11.17 -7.45 3.32
C THR A 16 10.31 -8.24 4.30
N ILE A 17 10.01 -9.49 3.99
CA ILE A 17 9.22 -10.37 4.85
C ILE A 17 10.07 -11.57 5.22
N GLU A 18 10.30 -11.75 6.52
CA GLU A 18 10.88 -12.97 7.08
C GLU A 18 9.73 -13.80 7.66
N ALA A 19 9.69 -15.08 7.30
CA ALA A 19 8.72 -16.08 7.76
C ALA A 19 9.43 -17.43 7.93
N SER A 20 8.67 -18.46 8.31
CA SER A 20 9.16 -19.83 8.34
C SER A 20 8.10 -20.81 7.88
N THR A 21 8.52 -21.90 7.26
CA THR A 21 7.69 -23.07 6.98
C THR A 21 7.26 -23.76 8.29
N PRO A 22 6.29 -24.70 8.25
CA PRO A 22 5.85 -25.43 9.44
C PRO A 22 6.95 -26.24 10.17
N ASP A 23 7.98 -26.70 9.45
CA ASP A 23 9.15 -27.39 10.00
C ASP A 23 10.26 -26.43 10.47
N GLY A 24 10.01 -25.11 10.39
CA GLY A 24 10.90 -24.08 10.91
C GLY A 24 11.98 -23.60 9.95
N ALA A 25 12.01 -24.09 8.70
CA ALA A 25 12.92 -23.58 7.68
C ALA A 25 12.58 -22.10 7.35
N PRO A 26 13.59 -21.22 7.19
CA PRO A 26 13.36 -19.82 6.93
C PRO A 26 12.82 -19.58 5.51
N VAL A 27 11.86 -18.67 5.40
CA VAL A 27 11.31 -18.19 4.12
C VAL A 27 11.47 -16.68 4.06
N HIS A 28 12.13 -16.20 3.01
CA HIS A 28 12.43 -14.80 2.81
C HIS A 28 11.76 -14.24 1.56
N PHE A 29 11.09 -13.09 1.68
CA PHE A 29 10.52 -12.37 0.54
C PHE A 29 11.12 -10.99 0.40
N ASP A 30 11.60 -10.70 -0.80
CA ASP A 30 11.84 -9.33 -1.28
C ASP A 30 10.67 -8.91 -2.16
N VAL A 31 9.89 -7.93 -1.71
CA VAL A 31 8.74 -7.39 -2.44
C VAL A 31 9.11 -6.03 -3.00
N GLU A 32 8.92 -5.87 -4.31
CA GLU A 32 9.02 -4.60 -5.00
C GLU A 32 7.61 -4.04 -5.26
N SER A 33 7.40 -2.79 -4.87
CA SER A 33 6.15 -2.06 -5.09
C SER A 33 6.17 -1.37 -6.46
N LYS A 34 5.18 -1.69 -7.30
CA LYS A 34 4.96 -1.08 -8.62
C LYS A 34 3.60 -0.41 -8.68
N LEU A 35 3.46 0.59 -9.56
CA LEU A 35 2.18 1.21 -9.95
C LEU A 35 1.24 1.50 -8.76
N ALA A 36 1.52 2.57 -8.01
CA ALA A 36 0.67 2.98 -6.90
C ALA A 36 -0.71 3.44 -7.37
N VAL A 37 -1.76 2.91 -6.75
CA VAL A 37 -3.17 3.25 -6.96
C VAL A 37 -3.78 3.63 -5.61
N PRO A 38 -3.90 4.93 -5.29
CA PRO A 38 -4.51 5.38 -4.04
C PRO A 38 -6.02 5.11 -4.07
N THR A 39 -6.45 3.99 -3.47
CA THR A 39 -7.87 3.58 -3.46
C THR A 39 -8.74 4.51 -2.61
N HIS A 40 -8.12 5.31 -1.75
CA HIS A 40 -8.77 6.42 -1.07
C HIS A 40 -9.40 7.42 -2.05
N VAL A 41 -8.73 7.72 -3.16
CA VAL A 41 -9.20 8.70 -4.14
C VAL A 41 -10.11 8.00 -5.15
N GLY A 42 -11.42 8.17 -4.97
CA GLY A 42 -12.44 7.68 -5.90
C GLY A 42 -12.75 6.18 -5.79
N GLY A 43 -11.98 5.40 -5.04
CA GLY A 43 -12.26 3.98 -4.76
C GLY A 43 -13.13 3.73 -3.53
N GLY A 44 -13.42 4.78 -2.73
CA GLY A 44 -14.31 4.71 -1.57
C GLY A 44 -13.66 4.08 -0.32
N TYR A 45 -12.36 3.81 -0.36
CA TYR A 45 -11.60 3.25 0.75
C TYR A 45 -10.99 4.35 1.63
N GLY A 46 -11.80 4.84 2.58
CA GLY A 46 -11.38 5.82 3.58
C GLY A 46 -12.38 6.96 3.75
N GLY A 47 -11.97 8.02 4.45
CA GLY A 47 -12.79 9.18 4.77
C GLY A 47 -12.89 10.24 3.66
N ASP A 48 -12.74 9.84 2.40
CA ASP A 48 -12.86 10.75 1.27
C ASP A 48 -14.29 11.30 1.16
N SER A 49 -14.43 12.61 0.95
CA SER A 49 -15.74 13.26 0.91
C SER A 49 -16.58 12.89 -0.31
N ASP A 50 -15.97 12.36 -1.37
CA ASP A 50 -16.66 12.05 -2.62
C ASP A 50 -17.67 10.90 -2.43
N TRP A 51 -17.23 9.79 -1.80
CA TRP A 51 -18.08 8.67 -1.40
C TRP A 51 -17.35 7.68 -0.50
N SER A 52 -18.11 6.86 0.24
CA SER A 52 -17.58 5.78 1.08
C SER A 52 -18.07 4.41 0.62
N HIS A 53 -17.25 3.38 0.87
CA HIS A 53 -17.59 1.99 0.58
C HIS A 53 -18.97 1.61 1.15
N GLY A 54 -19.85 1.08 0.29
CA GLY A 54 -21.22 0.71 0.67
C GLY A 54 -22.26 1.84 0.62
N MET A 55 -21.89 3.06 0.23
CA MET A 55 -22.83 4.18 0.12
C MET A 55 -23.82 4.01 -1.05
N TRP A 56 -25.11 3.98 -0.76
CA TRP A 56 -26.15 3.95 -1.77
C TRP A 56 -26.36 5.34 -2.39
N LYS A 57 -26.27 5.43 -3.73
CA LYS A 57 -26.46 6.68 -4.49
C LYS A 57 -27.76 6.71 -5.34
N GLY A 58 -28.63 5.71 -5.16
CA GLY A 58 -29.89 5.58 -5.90
C GLY A 58 -29.84 4.54 -7.02
N GLU A 59 -31.02 4.03 -7.42
CA GLU A 59 -31.18 2.85 -8.29
C GLU A 59 -30.46 2.94 -9.63
N LYS A 60 -30.40 4.15 -10.21
CA LYS A 60 -29.91 4.39 -11.57
C LYS A 60 -28.65 5.26 -11.58
N PHE A 61 -27.92 5.30 -10.47
CA PHE A 61 -26.71 6.09 -10.37
C PHE A 61 -25.54 5.45 -11.13
N VAL A 62 -24.90 6.23 -12.00
CA VAL A 62 -23.64 5.87 -12.68
C VAL A 62 -22.75 7.10 -12.69
N GLU A 63 -21.46 6.92 -12.41
CA GLU A 63 -20.50 8.00 -12.35
C GLU A 63 -19.15 7.54 -12.88
N ARG A 64 -18.48 8.42 -13.62
CA ARG A 64 -17.07 8.28 -13.98
C ARG A 64 -16.34 9.49 -13.42
N ARG A 65 -15.27 9.25 -12.67
CA ARG A 65 -14.31 10.28 -12.25
C ARG A 65 -12.97 10.06 -12.93
N THR A 66 -12.20 11.13 -13.06
CA THR A 66 -10.82 11.10 -13.55
C THR A 66 -10.06 12.09 -12.71
N TYR A 67 -8.96 11.62 -12.12
CA TYR A 67 -8.13 12.41 -11.22
C TYR A 67 -6.77 12.60 -11.87
N ASP A 68 -6.25 13.82 -11.79
CA ASP A 68 -4.85 14.07 -12.06
C ASP A 68 -4.05 13.68 -10.81
N MET A 69 -3.27 12.60 -10.91
CA MET A 69 -2.47 12.10 -9.80
C MET A 69 -1.24 12.98 -9.49
N THR A 70 -1.05 14.06 -10.24
CA THR A 70 -0.04 15.09 -9.97
C THR A 70 -0.63 16.34 -9.30
N ASP A 71 -1.96 16.44 -9.21
CA ASP A 71 -2.63 17.54 -8.52
C ASP A 71 -2.29 17.50 -7.01
N PRO A 72 -1.73 18.57 -6.43
CA PRO A 72 -1.41 18.65 -5.01
C PRO A 72 -2.59 18.36 -4.08
N THR A 73 -3.82 18.69 -4.49
CA THR A 73 -5.05 18.42 -3.72
C THR A 73 -5.39 16.93 -3.67
N ILE A 74 -5.03 16.17 -4.71
CA ILE A 74 -5.19 14.71 -4.79
C ILE A 74 -4.08 14.01 -4.02
N ILE A 75 -2.83 14.47 -4.19
CA ILE A 75 -1.67 13.93 -3.47
C ILE A 75 -1.87 14.04 -1.95
N ALA A 76 -2.40 15.17 -1.48
CA ALA A 76 -2.70 15.36 -0.06
C ALA A 76 -3.71 14.33 0.49
N ARG A 77 -4.69 13.89 -0.31
CA ARG A 77 -5.70 12.88 0.08
C ARG A 77 -5.14 11.47 0.08
N ALA A 78 -4.23 11.14 -0.83
CA ALA A 78 -3.71 9.79 -1.04
C ALA A 78 -3.03 9.18 0.20
N GLY A 79 -2.44 10.01 1.08
CA GLY A 79 -1.77 9.57 2.30
C GLY A 79 -2.70 9.13 3.44
N PHE A 80 -4.01 9.35 3.33
CA PHE A 80 -4.99 9.11 4.39
C PHE A 80 -5.83 7.84 4.21
N GLY A 81 -5.47 6.98 3.25
CA GLY A 81 -6.11 5.68 3.07
C GLY A 81 -5.12 4.60 2.69
N VAL A 82 -5.67 3.47 2.24
CA VAL A 82 -4.87 2.39 1.69
C VAL A 82 -4.48 2.73 0.25
N ILE A 83 -3.31 2.23 -0.14
CA ILE A 83 -2.77 2.36 -1.49
C ILE A 83 -2.51 0.94 -1.97
N ASP A 84 -3.08 0.63 -3.13
CA ASP A 84 -2.81 -0.61 -3.81
C ASP A 84 -1.60 -0.46 -4.71
N HIS A 85 -0.78 -1.51 -4.74
CA HIS A 85 0.36 -1.60 -5.61
C HIS A 85 0.33 -2.95 -6.33
N VAL A 86 0.91 -2.99 -7.52
CA VAL A 86 1.34 -4.26 -8.11
C VAL A 86 2.62 -4.68 -7.41
N GLY A 87 2.56 -5.75 -6.63
CA GLY A 87 3.72 -6.35 -5.97
C GLY A 87 4.42 -7.34 -6.88
N ARG A 88 5.73 -7.20 -7.05
CA ARG A 88 6.61 -8.27 -7.57
C ARG A 88 7.41 -8.83 -6.41
N ALA A 89 7.25 -10.12 -6.11
CA ALA A 89 7.94 -10.77 -5.01
C ALA A 89 8.99 -11.77 -5.53
N LEU A 90 10.17 -11.77 -4.92
CA LEU A 90 11.11 -12.89 -4.99
C LEU A 90 11.05 -13.63 -3.65
N CYS A 91 10.63 -14.89 -3.68
CA CYS A 91 10.57 -15.77 -2.52
C CYS A 91 11.75 -16.74 -2.53
N ARG A 92 12.47 -16.85 -1.42
CA ARG A 92 13.51 -17.85 -1.17
C ARG A 92 13.06 -18.75 -0.02
N ASP A 93 13.04 -20.05 -0.27
CA ASP A 93 12.76 -21.08 0.74
C ASP A 93 14.06 -21.85 0.99
N GLY A 94 14.63 -21.68 2.19
CA GLY A 94 15.97 -22.15 2.52
C GLY A 94 17.06 -21.66 1.55
N ASP A 95 17.97 -22.56 1.16
CA ASP A 95 19.08 -22.27 0.24
C ASP A 95 18.70 -22.44 -1.25
N GLY A 96 17.41 -22.59 -1.55
CA GLY A 96 16.92 -22.76 -2.90
C GLY A 96 17.06 -21.51 -3.78
N ASN A 97 16.97 -21.70 -5.10
CA ASN A 97 16.87 -20.57 -6.03
C ASN A 97 15.56 -19.80 -5.79
N PRO A 98 15.59 -18.45 -5.84
CA PRO A 98 14.39 -17.66 -5.65
C PRO A 98 13.36 -17.93 -6.74
N VAL A 99 12.08 -18.00 -6.34
CA VAL A 99 10.94 -18.04 -7.26
C VAL A 99 10.25 -16.68 -7.29
N GLN A 100 9.76 -16.28 -8.47
CA GLN A 100 9.10 -14.99 -8.65
C GLN A 100 7.57 -15.14 -8.65
N GLY A 101 6.89 -14.24 -7.93
CA GLY A 101 5.43 -14.09 -7.95
C GLY A 101 5.01 -12.64 -8.21
N TRP A 102 3.76 -12.46 -8.65
CA TRP A 102 3.12 -11.16 -8.84
C TRP A 102 1.74 -11.17 -8.18
N GLY A 103 1.35 -10.06 -7.58
CA GLY A 103 0.05 -9.95 -6.92
C GLY A 103 -0.22 -8.55 -6.41
N LEU A 104 -1.29 -8.42 -5.63
CA LEU A 104 -1.62 -7.18 -4.95
C LEU A 104 -0.68 -6.97 -3.76
N PHE A 105 -0.11 -5.78 -3.65
CA PHE A 105 0.58 -5.29 -2.46
C PHE A 105 -0.20 -4.08 -1.93
N GLU A 106 -1.22 -4.37 -1.13
CA GLU A 106 -2.02 -3.35 -0.45
C GLU A 106 -1.29 -2.86 0.80
N HIS A 107 -1.23 -1.54 0.98
CA HIS A 107 -0.53 -0.94 2.11
C HIS A 107 -1.26 0.29 2.64
N GLY A 108 -1.40 0.35 3.97
CA GLY A 108 -1.84 1.54 4.70
C GLY A 108 -0.94 1.79 5.91
N ALA A 109 -0.49 3.02 6.07
CA ALA A 109 0.31 3.48 7.21
C ALA A 109 -0.34 4.71 7.86
N LEU A 110 -1.38 4.47 8.66
CA LEU A 110 -2.23 5.49 9.27
C LEU A 110 -1.81 5.74 10.73
N GLY A 111 -1.52 7.00 11.07
CA GLY A 111 -1.09 7.38 12.42
C GLY A 111 0.31 6.87 12.80
N ARG A 112 0.51 6.68 14.10
CA ARG A 112 1.78 6.27 14.69
C ARG A 112 2.09 4.80 14.36
N HIS A 113 3.33 4.55 13.94
CA HIS A 113 3.86 3.21 13.70
C HIS A 113 5.37 3.18 14.02
N ASP A 114 5.71 2.79 15.24
CA ASP A 114 7.09 2.77 15.76
C ASP A 114 8.07 1.96 14.91
N PRO A 115 7.73 0.76 14.37
CA PRO A 115 8.65 0.01 13.52
C PRO A 115 9.06 0.72 12.22
N SER A 116 8.24 1.66 11.74
CA SER A 116 8.57 2.51 10.58
C SER A 116 9.09 3.89 10.97
N GLY A 117 9.20 4.19 12.28
CA GLY A 117 9.62 5.49 12.78
C GLY A 117 8.56 6.60 12.64
N PHE A 118 7.30 6.25 12.35
CA PHE A 118 6.23 7.25 12.24
C PHE A 118 5.71 7.58 13.64
N ALA A 119 6.03 8.76 14.16
CA ALA A 119 5.69 9.15 15.54
C ALA A 119 4.21 9.56 15.70
N ASP A 120 3.57 10.03 14.63
CA ASP A 120 2.22 10.57 14.61
C ASP A 120 1.57 10.40 13.22
N TRP A 121 0.58 11.22 12.88
CA TRP A 121 -0.07 11.21 11.57
C TRP A 121 0.70 11.92 10.46
N SER A 122 1.62 12.83 10.79
CA SER A 122 2.29 13.72 9.83
C SER A 122 3.75 13.37 9.59
N THR A 123 4.35 12.51 10.42
CA THR A 123 5.73 12.03 10.24
C THR A 123 5.86 11.29 8.92
N LEU A 124 6.90 11.59 8.14
CA LEU A 124 7.17 10.96 6.84
C LEU A 124 8.49 10.18 6.91
N ALA A 125 8.68 9.23 6.00
CA ALA A 125 9.94 8.49 5.93
C ALA A 125 11.13 9.43 5.65
N PRO A 126 12.31 9.19 6.23
CA PRO A 126 13.51 9.98 5.98
C PRO A 126 13.98 9.85 4.53
#